data_AF-A0ABD3K893-F1
#
_entry.id   AF-A0ABD3K893-F1
#
_cell.length_a   1.000
_cell.length_b   1.000
_cell.length_c   1.000
_cell.angle_alpha   90.00
_cell.angle_beta   90.00
_cell.angle_gamma   90.00
#
_symmetry.space_group_name_H-M   'P 1'
#
loop_
_entity.id
_entity.type
_entity.pdbx_description
1 polymer ?
#
loop_
_entity_poly.entity_id
_entity_poly.type
_entity_poly.pdbx_seq_one_letter_code
_entity_poly.pdbx_strand_id
1 'polypeptide(L)' 'MEKRCMGLVLLLLLLLVVWRIEGRMCESQSHKFHGLCMSDRTCVVVCKEEDFDDGKCRGFRHRCFCRKPC' A
#
# COMPACT_ATOMS: atom_id res chain seq x y z
N MET A 1 -12.44 -32.67 26.48
CA MET A 1 -11.28 -32.21 25.67
C MET A 1 -11.68 -31.18 24.62
N GLU A 2 -12.99 -30.94 24.43
CA GLU A 2 -13.57 -30.02 23.44
C GLU A 2 -13.27 -28.52 23.65
N LYS A 3 -13.24 -28.04 24.90
CA LYS A 3 -13.08 -26.60 25.20
C LYS A 3 -11.70 -26.05 24.84
N ARG A 4 -10.67 -26.90 24.93
CA ARG A 4 -9.28 -26.54 24.58
C ARG A 4 -9.12 -26.39 23.06
N CYS A 5 -9.79 -27.24 22.29
CA CYS A 5 -9.81 -27.15 20.83
C CYS A 5 -10.57 -25.91 20.35
N MET A 6 -11.72 -25.60 20.97
CA MET A 6 -12.47 -24.38 20.64
C MET A 6 -11.66 -23.10 20.89
N GLY A 7 -10.94 -23.03 22.02
CA GLY A 7 -10.08 -21.88 22.32
C GLY A 7 -8.94 -21.71 21.32
N LEU A 8 -8.32 -22.81 20.89
CA LEU A 8 -7.25 -22.80 19.87
C LEU A 8 -7.78 -22.35 18.50
N VAL A 9 -8.94 -22.87 18.09
CA VAL A 9 -9.59 -22.47 16.84
C VAL A 9 -9.95 -20.99 16.87
N LEU A 10 -10.52 -20.50 17.98
CA LEU A 10 -10.84 -19.08 18.15
C LEU A 10 -9.58 -18.20 18.09
N LEU A 11 -8.49 -18.61 18.75
CA LEU A 11 -7.22 -17.89 18.72
C LEU A 11 -6.63 -17.83 17.29
N LEU A 12 -6.64 -18.95 16.56
CA LEU A 12 -6.22 -19.01 15.17
C LEU A 12 -7.05 -18.07 14.28
N LEU A 13 -8.38 -18.05 14.46
CA LEU A 13 -9.26 -17.14 13.72
C LEU A 13 -8.96 -15.67 14.02
N LEU A 14 -8.72 -15.31 15.29
CA LEU A 14 -8.36 -13.93 15.67
C LEU A 14 -7.03 -13.49 15.03
N LEU A 15 -6.02 -14.37 15.02
CA LEU A 15 -4.73 -14.07 14.38
C LEU A 15 -4.87 -13.88 12.87
N LEU A 16 -5.71 -14.69 12.22
CA LEU A 16 -6.02 -14.54 10.79
C LEU A 16 -6.71 -13.21 10.49
N VAL A 17 -7.65 -12.76 11.34
CA VAL A 17 -8.34 -11.48 11.17
C VAL A 17 -7.38 -10.30 11.34
N VAL A 18 -6.53 -10.32 12.37
CA VAL A 18 -5.56 -9.24 12.64
C VAL A 18 -4.55 -9.09 11.52
N TRP A 19 -4.08 -10.19 10.92
CA TRP A 19 -3.12 -10.14 9.81
C TRP A 19 -3.68 -9.47 8.54
N ARG A 20 -5.01 -9.41 8.39
CA ARG A 20 -5.67 -8.82 7.20
C ARG A 20 -5.93 -7.33 7.33
N ILE A 21 -5.54 -6.70 8.43
CA ILE A 21 -5.73 -5.26 8.63
C ILE A 21 -4.57 -4.53 7.92
N GLU A 22 -4.69 -4.35 6.60
CA GLU A 22 -3.88 -3.37 5.89
C GLU A 22 -4.49 -1.97 6.10
N GLY A 23 -3.64 -1.00 6.45
CA GLY A 23 -4.03 0.41 6.52
C GLY A 23 -4.52 0.91 5.16
N ARG A 24 -5.39 1.92 5.17
CA ARG A 24 -5.84 2.52 3.91
C ARG A 24 -4.66 3.24 3.28
N MET A 25 -4.49 3.09 1.97
CA MET A 25 -3.47 3.83 1.22
C MET A 25 -4.13 4.96 0.45
N CYS A 26 -3.64 6.18 0.64
CA CYS A 26 -4.04 7.37 -0.08
C CYS A 26 -3.19 7.48 -1.34
N GLU A 27 -3.79 7.83 -2.48
CA GLU A 27 -3.10 7.99 -3.78
C GLU A 27 -3.30 9.43 -4.28
N SER A 28 -2.22 10.09 -4.71
CA SER A 28 -2.24 11.41 -5.33
C SER A 28 -1.35 11.43 -6.57
N GLN A 29 -1.70 12.22 -7.59
CA GLN A 29 -0.79 12.42 -8.72
C GLN A 29 0.42 13.25 -8.27
N SER A 30 1.62 12.84 -8.66
CA SER A 30 2.85 13.60 -8.35
C SER A 30 2.82 14.99 -9.01
N HIS A 31 3.28 15.99 -8.26
CA HIS A 31 3.41 17.38 -8.73
C HIS A 31 4.80 17.69 -9.30
N LYS A 32 5.84 16.97 -8.87
CA LYS A 32 7.23 17.14 -9.32
C LYS A 32 7.60 16.23 -10.48
N PHE A 33 6.86 15.14 -10.71
CA PHE A 33 7.15 14.23 -11.81
C PHE A 33 6.68 14.82 -13.16
N HIS A 34 7.59 14.88 -14.12
CA HIS A 34 7.33 15.42 -15.46
C HIS A 34 7.56 14.35 -16.54
N GLY A 35 6.69 14.34 -17.55
CA GLY A 35 6.78 13.43 -18.69
C GLY A 35 6.11 12.07 -18.46
N LEU A 36 6.47 11.10 -19.31
CA LEU A 36 5.93 9.74 -19.27
C LEU A 36 6.65 8.90 -18.21
N CYS A 37 5.88 8.30 -17.32
CA CYS A 37 6.34 7.41 -16.26
C CYS A 37 6.62 6.02 -16.82
N MET A 38 7.91 5.72 -17.05
CA MET A 38 8.38 4.43 -17.58
C MET A 38 8.96 3.51 -16.50
N SER A 39 9.16 4.01 -15.28
CA SER A 39 9.79 3.26 -14.18
C SER A 39 9.19 3.65 -12.84
N ASP A 40 8.55 2.68 -12.18
CA ASP A 40 7.99 2.87 -10.84
C ASP A 40 9.07 3.31 -9.86
N ARG A 41 10.29 2.78 -9.97
CA ARG A 41 11.41 3.17 -9.09
C ARG A 41 11.73 4.66 -9.16
N THR A 42 11.65 5.25 -10.36
CA THR A 42 11.87 6.69 -10.52
C THR A 42 10.70 7.49 -9.94
N CYS A 43 9.48 7.01 -10.13
CA CYS A 43 8.29 7.60 -9.51
C CYS A 43 8.37 7.57 -7.98
N VAL A 44 8.76 6.45 -7.35
CA VAL A 44 8.95 6.33 -5.91
C VAL A 44 9.95 7.36 -5.38
N VAL A 45 11.09 7.55 -6.07
CA VAL A 45 12.11 8.52 -5.64
C VAL A 45 11.54 9.94 -5.59
N VAL A 46 10.81 10.35 -6.63
CA VAL A 46 10.16 11.68 -6.67
C VAL A 46 9.07 11.80 -5.61
N CYS A 47 8.27 10.75 -5.43
CA CYS A 47 7.20 10.72 -4.42
C CYS A 47 7.73 10.85 -2.98
N LYS A 48 8.92 10.32 -2.69
CA LYS A 48 9.57 10.52 -1.39
C LYS A 48 9.91 11.99 -1.13
N GLU A 49 10.24 12.76 -2.16
CA GLU A 49 10.45 14.22 -2.05
C GLU A 49 9.14 15.01 -1.92
N GLU A 50 7.99 14.36 -2.10
CA GLU A 50 6.64 14.92 -1.94
C GLU A 50 5.96 14.45 -0.64
N ASP A 51 6.71 13.85 0.30
CA ASP A 51 6.18 13.31 1.56
C ASP A 51 5.22 12.10 1.34
N PHE A 52 5.58 11.20 0.42
CA PHE A 52 4.91 9.92 0.23
C PHE A 52 5.89 8.74 0.38
N ASP A 53 5.39 7.62 0.89
CA ASP A 53 6.21 6.42 1.13
C ASP A 53 6.49 5.60 -0.14
N ASP A 54 5.57 5.64 -1.10
CA ASP A 54 5.58 4.82 -2.31
C ASP A 54 5.09 5.60 -3.53
N GLY A 55 5.26 5.03 -4.72
CA GLY A 55 4.82 5.60 -5.98
C GLY A 55 4.78 4.59 -7.11
N LYS A 56 3.82 4.73 -8.03
CA LYS A 56 3.73 3.86 -9.22
C LYS A 56 3.29 4.61 -10.47
N CYS A 57 3.80 4.17 -11.61
CA CYS A 57 3.35 4.57 -12.93
C CYS A 57 2.00 3.90 -13.23
N ARG A 58 0.98 4.67 -13.58
CA ARG A 58 -0.36 4.14 -13.86
C ARG A 58 -1.06 4.83 -15.04
N GLY A 59 -1.88 4.02 -15.71
CA GLY A 59 -2.86 4.47 -16.70
C GLY A 59 -2.25 4.68 -18.10
N PHE A 60 -3.13 4.93 -19.07
CA PHE A 60 -2.75 5.09 -20.48
C PHE A 60 -1.78 6.26 -20.73
N ARG A 61 -1.88 7.31 -19.92
CA ARG A 61 -0.97 8.48 -20.01
C ARG A 61 0.36 8.26 -19.27
N HIS A 62 0.60 7.08 -18.70
CA HIS A 62 1.79 6.76 -17.91
C HIS A 62 2.12 7.87 -16.90
N ARG A 63 1.19 8.19 -15.99
CA ARG A 63 1.44 9.22 -14.97
C ARG A 63 1.95 8.59 -13.68
N CYS A 64 2.79 9.32 -12.96
CA CYS A 64 3.26 8.93 -11.64
C CYS A 64 2.21 9.28 -10.58
N PHE A 65 1.84 8.28 -9.77
CA PHE A 65 0.94 8.43 -8.63
C PHE A 65 1.67 8.03 -7.35
N CYS A 66 1.74 8.95 -6.40
CA CYS A 66 2.34 8.77 -5.09
C CYS A 66 1.34 8.18 -4.09
N ARG A 67 1.84 7.34 -3.19
CA ARG A 67 1.03 6.56 -2.25
C ARG A 67 1.61 6.64 -0.85
N LYS A 68 0.75 6.83 0.14
CA LYS A 68 1.12 6.77 1.56
C LYS A 68 -0.02 6.27 2.42
N PRO A 69 0.24 5.73 3.61
CA PRO A 69 -0.82 5.42 4.56
C PRO A 69 -1.68 6.66 4.83
N CYS A 70 -2.99 6.46 4.75
CA CYS A 70 -3.94 7.24 5.52
C CYS A 70 -4.11 6.54 6.88
#